data_AF-A0A7C6SBZ4-F1
#
_entry.id   AF-A0A7C6SBZ4-F1
#
_cell.length_a   1.000
_cell.length_b   1.000
_cell.length_c   1.000
_cell.angle_alpha   90.00
_cell.angle_beta   90.00
_cell.angle_gamma   90.00
#
_symmetry.space_group_name_H-M   'P 1'
#
loop_
_entity.id
_entity.type
_entity.pdbx_description
1 polymer ?
#
loop_
_entity_poly.entity_id
_entity_poly.type
_entity_poly.pdbx_seq_one_letter_code
_entity_poly.pdbx_strand_id
1 'polypeptide(L)'
;RNTFKNIGAASETETPTHARLGAITAAYYAEKNSAEFNIRFNVFENNYHYITLRANANKAALEANGFTWRANILYNAFIDSGDVEFYYQNIVASSDTEASNINNAYIDHNFYGKDAETKATITVDQFDNHLVDESNKVVYDTLADLEAAIEAYDEFVKPIVVDSKLADVEVGTKVTYFDSELEVGVSAFATLKEAVDAAVAGKIIMVLPGEYTETEAVEINVSDLRIYGPNQDVNPVTGKRNEEAVVFAKVILGEGVKNIEINGFKFLFHHTGSFVSGHENGKIDGFTFAYNIFDLAEGGLPSGANAPIKFIQKSAEQGNKNFSFLYNYIMNTRDDRGIRLSYIENLTVVGNKLENVNDAIRLRDENGGITGKLIVKDNEFVNIRQYAIFTQDNAEVTEIEITGNLFDGTGQVYTSGAISIRKLSIGNDPITVVIANNIFKNTKTTDIEVVHDAEEDDNITITIKGNEFHTVDSTIYTNRGTGVVKTTFTLDNKVFDAEGNEIDLATLFEGEAPRIKNASLEEE
;
A
#
# COMPACT_ATOMS: atom_id res chain seq x y z
N ARG A 1 -1.48 15.59 -28.64
CA ARG A 1 -2.22 16.84 -28.38
C ARG A 1 -3.36 16.94 -29.38
N ASN A 2 -4.58 17.28 -28.93
CA ASN A 2 -5.72 17.50 -29.81
C ASN A 2 -6.09 18.98 -29.85
N THR A 3 -6.68 19.42 -30.95
CA THR A 3 -7.25 20.77 -31.08
C THR A 3 -8.74 20.66 -31.40
N PHE A 4 -9.56 21.26 -30.54
CA PHE A 4 -11.01 21.39 -30.72
C PHE A 4 -11.32 22.83 -31.08
N LYS A 5 -11.75 23.08 -32.31
CA LYS A 5 -11.95 24.43 -32.83
C LYS A 5 -13.33 24.59 -33.44
N ASN A 6 -14.05 25.65 -33.04
CA ASN A 6 -15.38 25.98 -33.54
C ASN A 6 -16.38 24.81 -33.39
N ILE A 7 -16.31 24.08 -32.27
CA ILE A 7 -17.21 22.96 -31.96
C ILE A 7 -18.47 23.49 -31.26
N GLY A 8 -19.62 23.06 -31.78
CA GLY A 8 -20.95 23.48 -31.35
C GLY A 8 -21.46 24.72 -32.08
N ALA A 9 -22.77 24.96 -31.98
CA ALA A 9 -23.43 26.20 -32.39
C ALA A 9 -24.70 26.35 -31.55
N ALA A 10 -25.09 27.59 -31.21
CA ALA A 10 -26.39 27.84 -30.62
C ALA A 10 -27.48 27.39 -31.61
N SER A 11 -28.23 26.33 -31.29
CA SER A 11 -29.44 25.98 -32.02
C SER A 11 -30.66 26.29 -31.15
N GLU A 12 -31.69 26.93 -31.74
CA GLU A 12 -32.91 27.34 -31.04
C GLU A 12 -33.80 26.16 -30.56
N THR A 13 -33.42 24.90 -30.84
CA THR A 13 -34.30 23.73 -30.67
C THR A 13 -33.73 22.60 -29.82
N GLU A 14 -32.60 22.76 -29.14
CA GLU A 14 -32.10 21.71 -28.23
C GLU A 14 -32.99 21.57 -26.99
N THR A 15 -33.48 20.35 -26.73
CA THR A 15 -34.23 19.99 -25.52
C THR A 15 -33.60 18.74 -24.88
N PRO A 16 -33.11 18.82 -23.61
CA PRO A 16 -33.05 20.02 -22.78
C PRO A 16 -32.06 21.04 -23.35
N THR A 17 -32.39 22.32 -23.20
CA THR A 17 -31.51 23.44 -23.53
C THR A 17 -30.18 23.23 -22.80
N HIS A 18 -29.06 23.21 -23.52
CA HIS A 18 -27.67 23.07 -23.00
C HIS A 18 -27.20 21.65 -22.63
N ALA A 19 -27.98 20.59 -22.85
CA ALA A 19 -27.61 19.25 -22.35
C ALA A 19 -26.51 18.50 -23.13
N ARG A 20 -26.03 19.00 -24.27
CA ARG A 20 -25.21 18.22 -25.22
C ARG A 20 -24.14 19.00 -25.97
N LEU A 21 -23.78 20.18 -25.50
CA LEU A 21 -22.83 21.03 -26.18
C LEU A 21 -21.60 21.12 -25.30
N GLY A 22 -20.49 20.66 -25.86
CA GLY A 22 -19.17 20.59 -25.25
C GLY A 22 -18.24 19.99 -26.28
N ALA A 23 -17.04 20.52 -26.46
CA ALA A 23 -16.03 19.87 -27.29
C ALA A 23 -15.70 18.46 -26.77
N ILE A 24 -15.81 18.25 -25.45
CA ILE A 24 -15.84 16.95 -24.81
C ILE A 24 -17.13 16.84 -23.99
N THR A 25 -17.89 15.77 -24.19
CA THR A 25 -19.17 15.57 -23.50
C THR A 25 -19.37 14.14 -23.01
N ALA A 26 -19.84 14.00 -21.77
CA ALA A 26 -20.36 12.75 -21.23
C ALA A 26 -21.73 13.04 -20.59
N ALA A 27 -22.78 12.33 -21.03
CA ALA A 27 -24.16 12.63 -20.62
C ALA A 27 -24.68 11.72 -19.49
N TYR A 28 -24.10 10.53 -19.32
CA TYR A 28 -24.54 9.55 -18.34
C TYR A 28 -23.38 8.64 -17.92
N TYR A 29 -23.26 8.38 -16.63
CA TYR A 29 -22.42 7.32 -16.08
C TYR A 29 -23.31 6.19 -15.54
N ALA A 30 -22.98 4.95 -15.91
CA ALA A 30 -23.86 3.80 -15.72
C ALA A 30 -23.82 3.19 -14.30
N GLU A 31 -23.03 3.77 -13.37
CA GLU A 31 -22.87 3.32 -11.98
C GLU A 31 -22.46 1.85 -11.80
N LYS A 32 -21.82 1.23 -12.80
CA LYS A 32 -21.41 -0.18 -12.74
C LYS A 32 -20.01 -0.42 -12.20
N ASN A 33 -19.12 0.56 -12.37
CA ASN A 33 -17.71 0.53 -12.03
C ASN A 33 -17.24 1.97 -11.90
N SER A 34 -16.20 2.23 -11.11
CA SER A 34 -15.56 3.56 -11.07
C SER A 34 -15.21 4.12 -12.45
N ALA A 35 -15.31 5.45 -12.61
CA ALA A 35 -14.94 6.18 -13.82
C ALA A 35 -13.99 7.35 -13.50
N GLU A 36 -12.93 7.47 -14.29
CA GLU A 36 -12.00 8.61 -14.22
C GLU A 36 -11.79 9.20 -15.62
N PHE A 37 -12.03 10.51 -15.75
CA PHE A 37 -11.79 11.28 -16.96
C PHE A 37 -10.52 12.10 -16.80
N ASN A 38 -9.47 11.81 -17.58
CA ASN A 38 -8.25 12.61 -17.61
C ASN A 38 -8.21 13.43 -18.92
N ILE A 39 -8.59 14.70 -18.84
CA ILE A 39 -8.64 15.62 -19.98
C ILE A 39 -7.44 16.56 -19.89
N ARG A 40 -6.40 16.28 -20.68
CA ARG A 40 -5.14 17.01 -20.63
C ARG A 40 -4.55 17.29 -22.00
N PHE A 41 -3.74 18.35 -22.08
CA PHE A 41 -2.93 18.70 -23.25
C PHE A 41 -3.75 18.94 -24.52
N ASN A 42 -4.95 19.49 -24.35
CA ASN A 42 -5.83 19.89 -25.44
C ASN A 42 -5.81 21.41 -25.62
N VAL A 43 -6.00 21.83 -26.86
CA VAL A 43 -6.29 23.23 -27.19
C VAL A 43 -7.74 23.32 -27.61
N PHE A 44 -8.50 24.15 -26.92
CA PHE A 44 -9.87 24.47 -27.25
C PHE A 44 -9.93 25.90 -27.76
N GLU A 45 -10.48 26.12 -28.95
CA GLU A 45 -10.52 27.44 -29.58
C GLU A 45 -11.93 27.78 -30.08
N ASN A 46 -12.51 28.86 -29.57
CA ASN A 46 -13.84 29.39 -29.93
C ASN A 46 -14.92 28.30 -29.95
N ASN A 47 -14.99 27.48 -28.90
CA ASN A 47 -16.04 26.46 -28.77
C ASN A 47 -17.23 27.03 -28.02
N TYR A 48 -18.45 26.66 -28.44
CA TYR A 48 -19.67 27.17 -27.82
C TYR A 48 -19.78 26.75 -26.33
N HIS A 49 -19.44 25.49 -26.04
CA HIS A 49 -19.11 25.01 -24.71
C HIS A 49 -17.85 24.15 -24.79
N TYR A 50 -17.04 24.18 -23.75
CA TYR A 50 -15.74 23.53 -23.76
C TYR A 50 -15.81 22.09 -23.27
N ILE A 51 -16.16 21.88 -22.00
CA ILE A 51 -16.23 20.54 -21.40
C ILE A 51 -17.55 20.39 -20.64
N THR A 52 -18.29 19.33 -20.94
CA THR A 52 -19.59 19.06 -20.33
C THR A 52 -19.65 17.62 -19.84
N LEU A 53 -19.34 17.39 -18.56
CA LEU A 53 -19.29 16.04 -17.99
C LEU A 53 -20.37 15.90 -16.94
N ARG A 54 -21.41 15.13 -17.25
CA ARG A 54 -22.52 14.83 -16.34
C ARG A 54 -22.37 13.43 -15.78
N ALA A 55 -22.28 13.32 -14.45
CA ALA A 55 -22.26 12.03 -13.77
C ALA A 55 -23.65 11.37 -13.80
N ASN A 56 -24.71 12.14 -13.53
CA ASN A 56 -26.08 11.67 -13.36
C ASN A 56 -26.14 10.45 -12.44
N ALA A 57 -25.58 10.60 -11.25
CA ALA A 57 -25.43 9.53 -10.29
C ALA A 57 -25.63 10.01 -8.85
N ASN A 58 -26.27 9.18 -8.03
CA ASN A 58 -26.52 9.51 -6.63
C ASN A 58 -25.25 9.29 -5.81
N LYS A 59 -24.73 10.35 -5.19
CA LYS A 59 -23.49 10.31 -4.40
C LYS A 59 -23.51 9.23 -3.30
N ALA A 60 -24.60 9.11 -2.55
CA ALA A 60 -24.73 8.13 -1.48
C ALA A 60 -24.74 6.69 -2.00
N ALA A 61 -25.34 6.46 -3.18
CA ALA A 61 -25.35 5.15 -3.82
C ALA A 61 -23.96 4.75 -4.33
N LEU A 62 -23.19 5.70 -4.86
CA LEU A 62 -21.81 5.47 -5.27
C LEU A 62 -20.90 5.10 -4.10
N GLU A 63 -20.96 5.88 -3.02
CA GLU A 63 -20.19 5.65 -1.81
C GLU A 63 -20.52 4.29 -1.19
N ALA A 64 -21.80 3.91 -1.13
CA ALA A 64 -22.23 2.60 -0.62
C ALA A 64 -21.70 1.41 -1.43
N ASN A 65 -21.48 1.59 -2.73
CA ASN A 65 -20.91 0.56 -3.61
C ASN A 65 -19.38 0.64 -3.72
N GLY A 66 -18.73 1.60 -3.06
CA GLY A 66 -17.29 1.82 -3.17
C GLY A 66 -16.82 2.28 -4.56
N PHE A 67 -17.71 2.86 -5.36
CA PHE A 67 -17.38 3.36 -6.70
C PHE A 67 -16.99 4.84 -6.66
N THR A 68 -16.12 5.24 -7.58
CA THR A 68 -15.69 6.63 -7.73
C THR A 68 -16.04 7.17 -9.11
N TRP A 69 -16.41 8.45 -9.18
CA TRP A 69 -16.46 9.20 -10.43
C TRP A 69 -15.61 10.44 -10.26
N ARG A 70 -14.63 10.67 -11.14
CA ARG A 70 -13.70 11.81 -11.07
C ARG A 70 -13.43 12.36 -12.45
N ALA A 71 -13.29 13.68 -12.56
CA ALA A 71 -12.73 14.33 -13.74
C ALA A 71 -11.52 15.19 -13.35
N ASN A 72 -10.39 14.99 -14.04
CA ASN A 72 -9.18 15.80 -13.92
C ASN A 72 -8.98 16.56 -15.23
N ILE A 73 -9.19 17.88 -15.19
CA ILE A 73 -9.06 18.78 -16.34
C ILE A 73 -7.82 19.64 -16.11
N LEU A 74 -6.69 19.17 -16.64
CA LEU A 74 -5.37 19.73 -16.33
C LEU A 74 -4.59 20.04 -17.59
N TYR A 75 -3.82 21.13 -17.60
CA TYR A 75 -2.91 21.46 -18.71
C TYR A 75 -3.59 21.60 -20.08
N ASN A 76 -4.76 22.24 -20.11
CA ASN A 76 -5.47 22.58 -21.34
C ASN A 76 -5.41 24.09 -21.60
N ALA A 77 -5.44 24.44 -22.89
CA ALA A 77 -5.59 25.82 -23.34
C ALA A 77 -7.04 26.04 -23.76
N PHE A 78 -7.68 27.09 -23.25
CA PHE A 78 -9.00 27.56 -23.61
C PHE A 78 -8.85 28.96 -24.21
N ILE A 79 -9.04 29.09 -25.52
CA ILE A 79 -8.79 30.34 -26.25
C ILE A 79 -10.09 30.82 -26.89
N ASP A 80 -10.63 31.93 -26.40
CA ASP A 80 -11.87 32.51 -26.89
C ASP A 80 -11.80 34.02 -27.00
N SER A 81 -12.03 34.54 -28.21
CA SER A 81 -12.08 35.99 -28.42
C SER A 81 -13.35 36.65 -27.85
N GLY A 82 -14.38 35.87 -27.54
CA GLY A 82 -15.66 36.30 -26.98
C GLY A 82 -15.77 36.08 -25.46
N ASP A 83 -16.95 36.37 -24.92
CA ASP A 83 -17.28 36.06 -23.53
C ASP A 83 -17.67 34.59 -23.42
N VAL A 84 -16.98 33.84 -22.56
CA VAL A 84 -17.26 32.42 -22.32
C VAL A 84 -18.26 32.29 -21.18
N GLU A 85 -19.36 31.58 -21.41
CA GLU A 85 -20.36 31.28 -20.37
C GLU A 85 -19.87 30.15 -19.45
N PHE A 86 -19.41 29.02 -20.03
CA PHE A 86 -18.88 27.89 -19.27
C PHE A 86 -17.64 27.28 -19.93
N TYR A 87 -16.56 27.17 -19.14
CA TYR A 87 -15.42 26.30 -19.47
C TYR A 87 -15.68 24.85 -19.05
N TYR A 88 -16.41 24.67 -17.95
CA TYR A 88 -16.83 23.35 -17.46
C TYR A 88 -18.28 23.38 -16.98
N GLN A 89 -19.06 22.39 -17.40
CA GLN A 89 -20.45 22.21 -16.99
C GLN A 89 -20.76 20.78 -16.57
N ASN A 90 -21.52 20.60 -15.50
CA ASN A 90 -21.86 19.30 -14.92
C ASN A 90 -23.37 19.14 -14.69
N ILE A 91 -24.03 20.20 -14.22
CA ILE A 91 -25.46 20.36 -14.05
C ILE A 91 -26.02 20.93 -15.35
N VAL A 92 -26.61 20.06 -16.16
CA VAL A 92 -27.00 20.41 -17.54
C VAL A 92 -28.50 20.30 -17.80
N ALA A 93 -29.23 19.55 -16.96
CA ALA A 93 -30.69 19.45 -17.03
C ALA A 93 -31.35 20.23 -15.90
N SER A 94 -32.57 20.73 -16.12
CA SER A 94 -33.32 21.51 -15.12
C SER A 94 -33.66 20.74 -13.83
N SER A 95 -33.54 19.41 -13.85
CA SER A 95 -33.74 18.53 -12.70
C SER A 95 -32.43 18.11 -12.02
N ASP A 96 -31.28 18.48 -12.57
CA ASP A 96 -29.98 18.15 -12.00
C ASP A 96 -29.73 18.94 -10.71
N THR A 97 -29.11 18.29 -9.75
CA THR A 97 -28.75 18.85 -8.44
C THR A 97 -27.38 18.32 -8.02
N GLU A 98 -26.73 18.97 -7.05
CA GLU A 98 -25.50 18.47 -6.44
C GLU A 98 -25.65 17.08 -5.81
N ALA A 99 -26.88 16.68 -5.44
CA ALA A 99 -27.17 15.34 -4.92
C ALA A 99 -27.26 14.25 -6.01
N SER A 100 -27.57 14.66 -7.25
CA SER A 100 -27.71 13.77 -8.42
C SER A 100 -26.53 13.84 -9.39
N ASN A 101 -25.55 14.71 -9.12
CA ASN A 101 -24.30 14.79 -9.86
C ASN A 101 -23.14 15.08 -8.90
N ILE A 102 -22.10 14.25 -8.94
CA ILE A 102 -20.98 14.37 -8.01
C ILE A 102 -20.12 15.59 -8.35
N ASN A 103 -19.89 16.42 -7.34
CA ASN A 103 -18.84 17.42 -7.35
C ASN A 103 -17.46 16.78 -7.13
N ASN A 104 -16.87 16.21 -8.18
CA ASN A 104 -15.52 15.62 -8.12
C ASN A 104 -14.72 15.91 -9.40
N ALA A 105 -14.94 17.11 -9.96
CA ALA A 105 -14.13 17.65 -11.04
C ALA A 105 -13.04 18.53 -10.46
N TYR A 106 -11.79 18.12 -10.64
CA TYR A 106 -10.60 18.90 -10.32
C TYR A 106 -10.11 19.58 -11.61
N ILE A 107 -10.06 20.91 -11.59
CA ILE A 107 -9.73 21.74 -12.75
C ILE A 107 -8.59 22.64 -12.36
N ASP A 108 -7.39 22.44 -12.89
CA ASP A 108 -6.23 23.23 -12.47
C ASP A 108 -5.13 23.22 -13.53
N HIS A 109 -4.11 24.07 -13.38
CA HIS A 109 -2.99 24.14 -14.32
C HIS A 109 -3.45 24.38 -15.78
N ASN A 110 -4.42 25.25 -16.01
CA ASN A 110 -4.94 25.55 -17.36
C ASN A 110 -4.57 26.97 -17.79
N PHE A 111 -4.66 27.24 -19.09
CA PHE A 111 -4.59 28.59 -19.65
C PHE A 111 -5.98 28.99 -20.17
N TYR A 112 -6.48 30.16 -19.76
CA TYR A 112 -7.70 30.75 -20.30
C TYR A 112 -7.33 32.09 -20.96
N GLY A 113 -7.46 32.20 -22.27
CA GLY A 113 -6.96 33.32 -23.05
C GLY A 113 -7.99 33.89 -24.02
N LYS A 114 -7.90 35.20 -24.28
CA LYS A 114 -8.57 35.83 -25.43
C LYS A 114 -7.87 35.52 -26.76
N ASP A 115 -6.57 35.32 -26.65
CA ASP A 115 -5.65 34.85 -27.66
C ASP A 115 -4.51 34.10 -26.94
N ALA A 116 -3.44 33.74 -27.65
CA ALA A 116 -2.33 32.98 -27.08
C ALA A 116 -1.50 33.76 -26.04
N GLU A 117 -1.58 35.09 -26.03
CA GLU A 117 -0.72 35.97 -25.21
C GLU A 117 -1.51 36.75 -24.15
N THR A 118 -2.83 36.82 -24.28
CA THR A 118 -3.70 37.64 -23.43
C THR A 118 -4.61 36.76 -22.59
N LYS A 119 -4.31 36.65 -21.30
CA LYS A 119 -5.17 35.95 -20.32
C LYS A 119 -6.58 36.56 -20.23
N ALA A 120 -7.58 35.71 -20.17
CA ALA A 120 -8.97 36.07 -19.89
C ALA A 120 -9.21 36.19 -18.37
N THR A 121 -10.09 37.10 -17.95
CA THR A 121 -10.60 37.12 -16.58
C THR A 121 -11.63 36.01 -16.42
N ILE A 122 -11.38 35.08 -15.51
CA ILE A 122 -12.30 33.99 -15.19
C ILE A 122 -13.11 34.30 -13.92
N THR A 123 -14.32 33.74 -13.83
CA THR A 123 -15.16 33.76 -12.63
C THR A 123 -15.54 32.34 -12.22
N VAL A 124 -15.89 32.15 -10.94
CA VAL A 124 -16.29 30.84 -10.43
C VAL A 124 -17.51 30.27 -11.15
N ASP A 125 -18.42 31.13 -11.60
CA ASP A 125 -19.66 30.75 -12.30
C ASP A 125 -19.40 30.07 -13.65
N GLN A 126 -18.21 30.25 -14.25
CA GLN A 126 -17.83 29.58 -15.50
C GLN A 126 -17.41 28.11 -15.31
N PHE A 127 -17.39 27.63 -14.06
CA PHE A 127 -17.03 26.27 -13.67
C PHE A 127 -18.11 25.70 -12.75
N ASP A 128 -19.02 24.93 -13.32
CA ASP A 128 -20.18 24.43 -12.58
C ASP A 128 -19.89 23.11 -11.82
N ASN A 129 -20.39 23.00 -10.59
CA ASN A 129 -20.32 21.83 -9.69
C ASN A 129 -18.93 21.13 -9.67
N HIS A 130 -17.88 21.89 -9.39
CA HIS A 130 -16.47 21.46 -9.34
C HIS A 130 -15.84 21.68 -7.96
N LEU A 131 -14.64 21.13 -7.72
CA LEU A 131 -13.93 21.23 -6.44
C LEU A 131 -13.36 22.66 -6.28
N VAL A 132 -14.23 23.61 -5.92
CA VAL A 132 -13.93 25.06 -5.88
C VAL A 132 -12.69 25.38 -5.04
N ASP A 133 -12.55 24.72 -3.89
CA ASP A 133 -11.46 24.99 -2.95
C ASP A 133 -10.11 24.46 -3.44
N GLU A 134 -10.10 23.54 -4.40
CA GLU A 134 -8.89 22.90 -4.94
C GLU A 134 -8.56 23.39 -6.35
N SER A 135 -9.56 23.86 -7.11
CA SER A 135 -9.43 24.14 -8.53
C SER A 135 -8.95 25.57 -8.83
N ASN A 136 -8.40 25.74 -10.03
CA ASN A 136 -7.89 26.98 -10.60
C ASN A 136 -6.92 27.72 -9.66
N LYS A 137 -6.10 26.99 -8.91
CA LYS A 137 -5.03 27.55 -8.07
C LYS A 137 -3.83 27.97 -8.92
N VAL A 138 -3.63 27.27 -10.04
CA VAL A 138 -2.61 27.57 -11.04
C VAL A 138 -3.32 27.84 -12.36
N VAL A 139 -3.25 29.09 -12.81
CA VAL A 139 -3.72 29.50 -14.13
C VAL A 139 -2.58 30.21 -14.84
N TYR A 140 -2.14 29.67 -15.96
CA TYR A 140 -1.03 30.23 -16.73
C TYR A 140 -1.41 31.58 -17.35
N ASP A 141 -0.41 32.45 -17.57
CA ASP A 141 -0.64 33.80 -18.09
C ASP A 141 -0.63 33.85 -19.62
N THR A 142 0.15 32.96 -20.24
CA THR A 142 0.21 32.79 -21.70
C THR A 142 0.10 31.31 -22.09
N LEU A 143 -0.18 31.06 -23.37
CA LEU A 143 -0.10 29.71 -23.94
C LEU A 143 1.34 29.17 -23.84
N ALA A 144 2.35 30.02 -24.02
CA ALA A 144 3.75 29.62 -23.92
C ALA A 144 4.11 29.13 -22.50
N ASP A 145 3.60 29.78 -21.46
CA ASP A 145 3.82 29.34 -20.06
C ASP A 145 3.18 27.97 -19.80
N LEU A 146 1.97 27.75 -20.33
CA LEU A 146 1.32 26.45 -20.28
C LEU A 146 2.15 25.40 -21.04
N GLU A 147 2.62 25.71 -22.25
CA GLU A 147 3.41 24.78 -23.04
C GLU A 147 4.72 24.38 -22.36
N ALA A 148 5.41 25.34 -21.72
CA ALA A 148 6.59 25.08 -20.90
C ALA A 148 6.26 24.19 -19.69
N ALA A 149 5.11 24.41 -19.05
CA ALA A 149 4.66 23.57 -17.94
C ALA A 149 4.27 22.15 -18.38
N ILE A 150 3.70 22.00 -19.59
CA ILE A 150 3.44 20.69 -20.20
C ILE A 150 4.76 19.96 -20.48
N GLU A 151 5.74 20.65 -21.06
CA GLU A 151 7.06 20.06 -21.32
C GLU A 151 7.75 19.61 -20.03
N ALA A 152 7.71 20.44 -18.98
CA ALA A 152 8.21 20.08 -17.66
C ALA A 152 7.47 18.88 -17.06
N TYR A 153 6.14 18.80 -17.25
CA TYR A 153 5.34 17.65 -16.82
C TYR A 153 5.70 16.38 -17.60
N ASP A 154 5.81 16.46 -18.93
CA ASP A 154 6.16 15.34 -19.81
C ASP A 154 7.54 14.78 -19.44
N GLU A 155 8.51 15.65 -19.15
CA GLU A 155 9.83 15.23 -18.64
C GLU A 155 9.76 14.64 -17.22
N PHE A 156 8.88 15.19 -16.38
CA PHE A 156 8.66 14.65 -15.04
C PHE A 156 8.01 13.27 -15.04
N VAL A 157 7.09 12.97 -15.96
CA VAL A 157 6.44 11.64 -16.01
C VAL A 157 7.31 10.56 -16.67
N LYS A 158 8.35 10.94 -17.41
CA LYS A 158 9.33 9.96 -17.88
C LYS A 158 9.93 9.21 -16.68
N PRO A 159 9.98 7.86 -16.74
CA PRO A 159 10.59 7.09 -15.69
C PRO A 159 12.09 7.35 -15.63
N ILE A 160 12.67 7.15 -14.46
CA ILE A 160 14.10 6.86 -14.36
C ILE A 160 14.27 5.38 -14.66
N VAL A 161 15.25 5.02 -15.49
CA VAL A 161 15.54 3.62 -15.83
C VAL A 161 16.88 3.20 -15.24
N VAL A 162 16.93 1.98 -14.70
CA VAL A 162 18.16 1.33 -14.26
C VAL A 162 18.38 0.09 -15.12
N ASP A 163 19.52 0.03 -15.81
CA ASP A 163 19.96 -1.14 -16.57
C ASP A 163 21.46 -1.34 -16.39
N SER A 164 21.83 -2.46 -15.76
CA SER A 164 23.24 -2.86 -15.53
C SER A 164 24.11 -2.82 -16.79
N LYS A 165 23.53 -2.96 -17.99
CA LYS A 165 24.26 -2.90 -19.28
C LYS A 165 24.77 -1.50 -19.62
N LEU A 166 24.32 -0.47 -18.90
CA LEU A 166 24.77 0.91 -19.09
C LEU A 166 26.10 1.22 -18.39
N ALA A 167 26.69 0.27 -17.65
CA ALA A 167 27.93 0.49 -16.88
C ALA A 167 29.10 1.02 -17.72
N ASP A 168 29.19 0.61 -19.00
CA ASP A 168 30.24 1.02 -19.93
C ASP A 168 29.75 2.03 -21.00
N VAL A 169 28.53 2.57 -20.85
CA VAL A 169 27.95 3.55 -21.79
C VAL A 169 28.30 4.97 -21.33
N GLU A 170 28.73 5.81 -22.28
CA GLU A 170 29.14 7.19 -21.99
C GLU A 170 27.97 8.04 -21.47
N VAL A 171 28.20 8.79 -20.38
CA VAL A 171 27.26 9.78 -19.84
C VAL A 171 26.86 10.80 -20.92
N GLY A 172 25.58 11.16 -20.97
CA GLY A 172 25.01 12.02 -22.02
C GLY A 172 24.53 11.27 -23.26
N THR A 173 24.82 9.97 -23.38
CA THR A 173 24.29 9.15 -24.49
C THR A 173 22.77 9.06 -24.41
N LYS A 174 22.08 9.26 -25.53
CA LYS A 174 20.64 9.04 -25.66
C LYS A 174 20.32 7.57 -25.86
N VAL A 175 19.43 7.04 -25.02
CA VAL A 175 18.96 5.64 -25.04
C VAL A 175 17.44 5.62 -25.04
N THR A 176 16.82 4.59 -25.61
CA THR A 176 15.35 4.51 -25.70
C THR A 176 14.83 3.35 -24.85
N TYR A 177 13.95 3.66 -23.91
CA TYR A 177 13.23 2.70 -23.07
C TYR A 177 11.76 3.09 -22.97
N PHE A 178 10.85 2.12 -23.06
CA PHE A 178 9.39 2.36 -22.93
C PHE A 178 8.89 3.52 -23.83
N ASP A 179 9.36 3.54 -25.09
CA ASP A 179 9.07 4.60 -26.07
C ASP A 179 9.51 6.02 -25.66
N SER A 180 10.33 6.13 -24.61
CA SER A 180 10.91 7.38 -24.12
C SER A 180 12.40 7.45 -24.43
N GLU A 181 12.85 8.58 -24.98
CA GLU A 181 14.27 8.89 -25.07
C GLU A 181 14.76 9.43 -23.72
N LEU A 182 15.74 8.74 -23.16
CA LEU A 182 16.38 9.01 -21.87
C LEU A 182 17.87 9.29 -22.07
N GLU A 183 18.49 9.92 -21.09
CA GLU A 183 19.92 10.28 -21.13
C GLU A 183 20.69 9.57 -20.03
N VAL A 184 21.78 8.89 -20.41
CA VAL A 184 22.65 8.17 -19.48
C VAL A 184 23.29 9.15 -18.50
N GLY A 185 23.15 8.89 -17.20
CA GLY A 185 23.61 9.75 -16.11
C GLY A 185 22.62 10.86 -15.70
N VAL A 186 21.44 10.93 -16.33
CA VAL A 186 20.38 11.90 -15.99
C VAL A 186 19.04 11.21 -15.70
N SER A 187 18.60 10.33 -16.60
CA SER A 187 17.34 9.59 -16.49
C SER A 187 17.47 8.10 -16.83
N ALA A 188 18.66 7.66 -17.26
CA ALA A 188 19.03 6.26 -17.36
C ALA A 188 20.36 6.01 -16.64
N PHE A 189 20.42 4.98 -15.79
CA PHE A 189 21.57 4.72 -14.90
C PHE A 189 21.96 3.25 -14.93
N ALA A 190 23.23 2.96 -14.62
CA ALA A 190 23.72 1.60 -14.54
C ALA A 190 23.39 0.95 -13.18
N THR A 191 23.32 1.76 -12.13
CA THR A 191 23.15 1.29 -10.74
C THR A 191 21.88 1.83 -10.12
N LEU A 192 21.38 1.11 -9.10
CA LEU A 192 20.21 1.53 -8.34
C LEU A 192 20.54 2.76 -7.50
N LYS A 193 21.76 2.83 -6.95
CA LYS A 193 22.22 3.98 -6.15
C LYS A 193 22.16 5.28 -6.96
N GLU A 194 22.72 5.30 -8.17
CA GLU A 194 22.75 6.49 -9.02
C GLU A 194 21.33 6.99 -9.34
N ALA A 195 20.42 6.07 -9.67
CA ALA A 195 19.04 6.40 -9.95
C ALA A 195 18.29 6.96 -8.73
N VAL A 196 18.52 6.39 -7.54
CA VAL A 196 17.92 6.88 -6.30
C VAL A 196 18.48 8.26 -5.92
N ASP A 197 19.80 8.47 -6.06
CA ASP A 197 20.45 9.76 -5.78
C ASP A 197 19.94 10.87 -6.71
N ALA A 198 19.59 10.54 -7.96
CA ALA A 198 19.04 11.48 -8.95
C ALA A 198 17.52 11.71 -8.84
N ALA A 199 16.80 10.87 -8.09
CA ALA A 199 15.36 10.90 -8.05
C ALA A 199 14.80 12.12 -7.30
N VAL A 200 13.64 12.60 -7.75
CA VAL A 200 12.86 13.66 -7.11
C VAL A 200 11.47 13.13 -6.74
N ALA A 201 10.79 13.79 -5.81
CA ALA A 201 9.52 13.30 -5.28
C ALA A 201 8.48 13.05 -6.38
N GLY A 202 7.73 11.95 -6.27
CA GLY A 202 6.71 11.53 -7.23
C GLY A 202 7.21 10.66 -8.39
N LYS A 203 8.53 10.55 -8.58
CA LYS A 203 9.14 9.77 -9.68
C LYS A 203 8.94 8.26 -9.53
N ILE A 204 8.97 7.60 -10.70
CA ILE A 204 9.01 6.15 -10.84
C ILE A 204 10.42 5.77 -11.31
N ILE A 205 11.04 4.82 -10.62
CA ILE A 205 12.30 4.17 -11.01
C ILE A 205 11.96 2.76 -11.51
N MET A 206 12.26 2.49 -12.78
CA MET A 206 12.07 1.18 -13.42
C MET A 206 13.41 0.48 -13.54
N VAL A 207 13.55 -0.69 -12.91
CA VAL A 207 14.78 -1.48 -12.92
C VAL A 207 14.61 -2.67 -13.84
N LEU A 208 15.46 -2.77 -14.85
CA LEU A 208 15.43 -3.85 -15.84
C LEU A 208 16.08 -5.13 -15.28
N PRO A 209 15.85 -6.31 -15.90
CA PRO A 209 16.51 -7.54 -15.49
C PRO A 209 18.04 -7.43 -15.53
N GLY A 210 18.69 -7.96 -14.51
CA GLY A 210 20.14 -7.85 -14.32
C GLY A 210 20.56 -8.08 -12.88
N GLU A 211 21.88 -8.07 -12.65
CA GLU A 211 22.47 -8.13 -11.32
C GLU A 211 22.95 -6.74 -10.91
N TYR A 212 22.52 -6.29 -9.73
CA TYR A 212 22.80 -4.96 -9.21
C TYR A 212 23.58 -5.09 -7.90
N THR A 213 24.90 -4.98 -7.99
CA THR A 213 25.79 -5.03 -6.83
C THR A 213 26.19 -3.63 -6.43
N GLU A 214 25.76 -3.24 -5.23
CA GLU A 214 26.06 -1.92 -4.66
C GLU A 214 27.08 -2.07 -3.54
N THR A 215 28.24 -1.41 -3.67
CA THR A 215 29.26 -1.41 -2.62
C THR A 215 28.91 -0.49 -1.46
N GLU A 216 28.09 0.53 -1.73
CA GLU A 216 27.57 1.48 -0.76
C GLU A 216 26.07 1.25 -0.52
N ALA A 217 25.53 1.83 0.55
CA ALA A 217 24.10 1.76 0.79
C ALA A 217 23.33 2.60 -0.24
N VAL A 218 22.20 2.07 -0.71
CA VAL A 218 21.20 2.82 -1.47
C VAL A 218 20.32 3.55 -0.46
N GLU A 219 20.50 4.86 -0.33
CA GLU A 219 19.76 5.69 0.64
C GLU A 219 18.62 6.44 -0.04
N ILE A 220 17.39 6.05 0.27
CA ILE A 220 16.17 6.68 -0.25
C ILE A 220 15.82 7.85 0.67
N ASN A 221 16.23 9.06 0.29
CA ASN A 221 16.03 10.29 1.08
C ASN A 221 14.91 11.21 0.56
N VAL A 222 14.17 10.75 -0.46
CA VAL A 222 13.11 11.50 -1.13
C VAL A 222 11.79 10.76 -0.99
N SER A 223 10.71 11.48 -0.66
CA SER A 223 9.35 10.94 -0.52
C SER A 223 8.65 10.70 -1.86
N ASP A 224 7.53 9.97 -1.84
CA ASP A 224 6.65 9.73 -2.98
C ASP A 224 7.36 9.00 -4.14
N LEU A 225 8.29 8.10 -3.81
CA LEU A 225 9.05 7.32 -4.79
C LEU A 225 8.49 5.91 -4.93
N ARG A 226 8.38 5.47 -6.19
CA ARG A 226 8.01 4.11 -6.57
C ARG A 226 9.16 3.47 -7.32
N ILE A 227 9.63 2.33 -6.84
CA ILE A 227 10.77 1.62 -7.41
C ILE A 227 10.30 0.22 -7.80
N TYR A 228 10.35 -0.07 -9.10
CA TYR A 228 9.74 -1.25 -9.70
C TYR A 228 10.79 -2.12 -10.39
N GLY A 229 10.82 -3.39 -9.99
CA GLY A 229 11.56 -4.43 -10.67
C GLY A 229 10.73 -5.05 -11.81
N PRO A 230 11.32 -5.97 -12.59
CA PRO A 230 10.69 -6.56 -13.77
C PRO A 230 9.44 -7.39 -13.49
N ASN A 231 9.23 -7.76 -12.22
CA ASN A 231 8.15 -8.61 -11.75
C ASN A 231 7.18 -7.85 -10.83
N GLN A 232 7.03 -6.54 -11.06
CA GLN A 232 6.04 -5.71 -10.38
C GLN A 232 4.66 -6.40 -10.43
N ASP A 233 4.01 -6.50 -9.28
CA ASP A 233 2.66 -7.07 -9.12
C ASP A 233 2.53 -8.55 -9.54
N VAL A 234 3.63 -9.27 -9.70
CA VAL A 234 3.65 -10.71 -9.99
C VAL A 234 3.97 -11.50 -8.72
N ASN A 235 2.98 -12.23 -8.20
CA ASN A 235 3.12 -13.05 -6.99
C ASN A 235 4.31 -14.04 -7.11
N PRO A 236 5.28 -14.00 -6.17
CA PRO A 236 6.47 -14.85 -6.21
C PRO A 236 6.26 -16.31 -5.87
N VAL A 237 5.11 -16.67 -5.28
CA VAL A 237 4.77 -18.04 -4.91
C VAL A 237 3.91 -18.71 -5.98
N THR A 238 2.91 -17.99 -6.51
CA THR A 238 1.89 -18.55 -7.41
C THR A 238 2.00 -18.05 -8.85
N GLY A 239 2.63 -16.89 -9.06
CA GLY A 239 2.76 -16.26 -10.35
C GLY A 239 3.95 -16.79 -11.17
N LYS A 240 3.85 -16.64 -12.49
CA LYS A 240 4.98 -16.89 -13.40
C LYS A 240 5.79 -15.60 -13.56
N ARG A 241 7.01 -15.60 -13.02
CA ARG A 241 7.93 -14.46 -13.08
C ARG A 241 8.81 -14.46 -14.33
N ASN A 242 9.13 -13.26 -14.79
CA ASN A 242 10.14 -12.97 -15.80
C ASN A 242 11.55 -12.97 -15.19
N GLU A 243 12.57 -12.69 -16.00
CA GLU A 243 13.94 -12.48 -15.53
C GLU A 243 13.98 -11.41 -14.42
N GLU A 244 14.75 -11.66 -13.36
CA GLU A 244 14.77 -10.84 -12.15
C GLU A 244 15.74 -9.65 -12.28
N ALA A 245 15.41 -8.55 -11.60
CA ALA A 245 16.41 -7.63 -11.09
C ALA A 245 16.90 -8.18 -9.74
N VAL A 246 18.12 -8.73 -9.74
CA VAL A 246 18.74 -9.36 -8.57
C VAL A 246 19.58 -8.33 -7.85
N VAL A 247 19.15 -7.93 -6.66
CA VAL A 247 19.76 -6.85 -5.89
C VAL A 247 20.66 -7.40 -4.80
N PHE A 248 21.92 -6.97 -4.82
CA PHE A 248 22.95 -7.21 -3.81
C PHE A 248 23.35 -5.86 -3.18
N ALA A 249 22.45 -5.30 -2.37
CA ALA A 249 22.61 -3.97 -1.80
C ALA A 249 22.02 -3.89 -0.39
N LYS A 250 22.52 -2.94 0.40
CA LYS A 250 21.82 -2.43 1.57
C LYS A 250 20.92 -1.28 1.13
N VAL A 251 19.62 -1.39 1.39
CA VAL A 251 18.64 -0.34 1.08
C VAL A 251 18.19 0.30 2.39
N ILE A 252 18.31 1.63 2.48
CA ILE A 252 17.98 2.39 3.69
C ILE A 252 16.96 3.46 3.31
N LEU A 253 15.81 3.45 3.97
CA LEU A 253 14.86 4.55 3.92
C LEU A 253 15.33 5.64 4.89
N GLY A 254 15.50 6.86 4.38
CA GLY A 254 15.99 8.01 5.13
C GLY A 254 15.04 8.47 6.24
N GLU A 255 15.51 9.39 7.09
CA GLU A 255 14.67 9.99 8.12
C GLU A 255 13.51 10.79 7.51
N GLY A 256 12.28 10.55 7.99
CA GLY A 256 11.10 11.35 7.64
C GLY A 256 10.54 11.17 6.22
N VAL A 257 11.06 10.22 5.43
CA VAL A 257 10.53 9.95 4.09
C VAL A 257 9.12 9.37 4.14
N LYS A 258 8.34 9.64 3.09
CA LYS A 258 6.94 9.23 3.00
C LYS A 258 6.62 8.53 1.70
N ASN A 259 5.59 7.68 1.72
CA ASN A 259 4.98 7.07 0.53
C ASN A 259 6.01 6.41 -0.39
N ILE A 260 6.80 5.48 0.16
CA ILE A 260 7.79 4.72 -0.59
C ILE A 260 7.22 3.36 -0.97
N GLU A 261 7.38 2.97 -2.24
CA GLU A 261 7.03 1.63 -2.72
C GLU A 261 8.25 0.94 -3.35
N ILE A 262 8.50 -0.30 -2.95
CA ILE A 262 9.48 -1.20 -3.58
C ILE A 262 8.76 -2.48 -3.99
N ASN A 263 8.72 -2.76 -5.30
CA ASN A 263 7.85 -3.80 -5.85
C ASN A 263 8.56 -4.65 -6.92
N GLY A 264 8.49 -5.97 -6.81
CA GLY A 264 8.84 -6.87 -7.92
C GLY A 264 10.32 -7.23 -8.09
N PHE A 265 11.11 -7.23 -7.01
CA PHE A 265 12.55 -7.56 -7.04
C PHE A 265 12.87 -8.96 -6.49
N LYS A 266 14.08 -9.44 -6.78
CA LYS A 266 14.74 -10.51 -6.01
C LYS A 266 15.93 -9.93 -5.26
N PHE A 267 15.98 -10.12 -3.96
CA PHE A 267 17.09 -9.75 -3.11
C PHE A 267 17.86 -11.02 -2.71
N LEU A 268 19.17 -10.98 -2.91
CA LEU A 268 20.08 -12.02 -2.46
C LEU A 268 21.04 -11.45 -1.42
N PHE A 269 21.27 -12.24 -0.37
CA PHE A 269 22.23 -11.86 0.66
C PHE A 269 23.65 -12.14 0.17
N HIS A 270 24.51 -11.13 0.13
CA HIS A 270 25.94 -11.34 -0.15
C HIS A 270 26.79 -10.59 0.88
N HIS A 271 27.39 -11.33 1.82
CA HIS A 271 28.55 -11.01 2.70
C HIS A 271 28.61 -9.67 3.50
N THR A 272 27.87 -8.61 3.17
CA THR A 272 27.93 -7.27 3.78
C THR A 272 26.60 -6.82 4.41
N GLY A 273 25.57 -7.67 4.40
CA GLY A 273 24.27 -7.33 4.97
C GLY A 273 23.34 -6.66 3.98
N SER A 274 22.92 -7.38 2.94
CA SER A 274 21.80 -6.95 2.11
C SER A 274 20.53 -7.02 2.95
N PHE A 275 20.02 -5.86 3.34
CA PHE A 275 18.76 -5.72 4.06
C PHE A 275 18.08 -4.41 3.66
N VAL A 276 16.75 -4.42 3.71
CA VAL A 276 15.92 -3.23 3.63
C VAL A 276 15.69 -2.75 5.06
N SER A 277 16.04 -1.49 5.32
CA SER A 277 15.98 -0.90 6.66
C SER A 277 15.55 0.55 6.63
N GLY A 278 15.24 1.08 7.82
CA GLY A 278 15.04 2.51 8.02
C GLY A 278 16.23 3.13 8.74
N HIS A 279 16.41 4.43 8.55
CA HIS A 279 17.30 5.25 9.36
C HIS A 279 16.93 5.14 10.85
N GLU A 280 17.94 5.26 11.73
CA GLU A 280 17.76 5.06 13.17
C GLU A 280 16.85 6.12 13.81
N ASN A 281 16.91 7.36 13.33
CA ASN A 281 15.97 8.43 13.68
C ASN A 281 14.69 8.32 12.82
N GLY A 282 14.11 7.13 12.72
CA GLY A 282 12.93 6.88 11.89
C GLY A 282 11.80 7.89 12.15
N LYS A 283 10.95 8.03 11.15
CA LYS A 283 9.73 8.87 11.07
C LYS A 283 9.05 8.57 9.73
N ILE A 284 9.24 7.34 9.27
CA ILE A 284 8.86 6.93 7.92
C ILE A 284 7.35 6.71 7.93
N ASP A 285 6.66 7.29 6.95
CA ASP A 285 5.20 7.25 6.88
C ASP A 285 4.72 6.76 5.51
N GLY A 286 4.13 5.57 5.47
CA GLY A 286 3.71 4.96 4.22
C GLY A 286 4.87 4.26 3.53
N PHE A 287 5.11 3.00 3.88
CA PHE A 287 6.08 2.15 3.18
C PHE A 287 5.39 0.87 2.70
N THR A 288 5.45 0.62 1.40
CA THR A 288 4.94 -0.60 0.78
C THR A 288 6.09 -1.42 0.21
N PHE A 289 6.22 -2.65 0.67
CA PHE A 289 7.17 -3.62 0.15
C PHE A 289 6.37 -4.81 -0.41
N ALA A 290 6.32 -4.95 -1.73
CA ALA A 290 5.38 -5.86 -2.37
C ALA A 290 5.98 -6.76 -3.45
N TYR A 291 5.49 -8.00 -3.57
CA TYR A 291 5.87 -8.92 -4.65
C TYR A 291 7.38 -9.18 -4.78
N ASN A 292 8.12 -9.06 -3.69
CA ASN A 292 9.56 -9.27 -3.67
C ASN A 292 9.93 -10.68 -3.18
N ILE A 293 11.11 -11.14 -3.57
CA ILE A 293 11.74 -12.36 -3.06
C ILE A 293 12.94 -11.97 -2.20
N PHE A 294 13.05 -12.54 -1.00
CA PHE A 294 14.29 -12.62 -0.23
C PHE A 294 14.70 -14.07 -0.10
N ASP A 295 15.87 -14.42 -0.63
CA ASP A 295 16.46 -15.75 -0.46
C ASP A 295 17.87 -15.64 0.12
N LEU A 296 18.06 -16.21 1.31
CA LEU A 296 19.32 -16.15 2.06
C LEU A 296 20.12 -17.47 1.99
N ALA A 297 19.64 -18.48 1.24
CA ALA A 297 20.33 -19.77 1.14
C ALA A 297 21.71 -19.69 0.48
N GLU A 298 21.96 -18.66 -0.35
CA GLU A 298 23.15 -18.54 -1.21
C GLU A 298 24.35 -17.80 -0.56
N GLY A 299 24.27 -17.27 0.67
CA GLY A 299 25.22 -16.23 1.11
C GLY A 299 25.71 -16.13 2.57
N GLY A 300 25.49 -17.13 3.42
CA GLY A 300 26.12 -17.20 4.75
C GLY A 300 25.55 -16.24 5.83
N LEU A 301 25.50 -16.73 7.07
CA LEU A 301 24.69 -16.21 8.19
C LEU A 301 25.26 -14.98 8.92
N PRO A 302 24.40 -14.01 9.29
CA PRO A 302 24.51 -13.26 10.53
C PRO A 302 23.94 -14.03 11.74
N SER A 303 24.33 -13.58 12.94
CA SER A 303 24.31 -14.25 14.25
C SER A 303 22.93 -14.47 14.91
N GLY A 304 21.85 -14.70 14.16
CA GLY A 304 20.50 -14.82 14.71
C GLY A 304 20.02 -13.54 15.39
N ALA A 305 20.60 -12.40 15.03
CA ALA A 305 20.29 -11.08 15.56
C ALA A 305 19.95 -10.08 14.44
N ASN A 306 19.66 -10.56 13.23
CA ASN A 306 19.30 -9.73 12.08
C ASN A 306 18.00 -10.21 11.42
N ALA A 307 17.64 -9.51 10.34
CA ALA A 307 16.53 -9.80 9.45
C ALA A 307 16.83 -9.15 8.08
N PRO A 308 16.37 -9.72 6.95
CA PRO A 308 16.43 -9.06 5.64
C PRO A 308 15.58 -7.79 5.59
N ILE A 309 14.55 -7.69 6.44
CA ILE A 309 13.72 -6.51 6.62
C ILE A 309 13.81 -6.07 8.07
N LYS A 310 14.45 -4.92 8.32
CA LYS A 310 14.83 -4.48 9.67
C LYS A 310 14.62 -2.98 9.88
N PHE A 311 13.62 -2.63 10.68
CA PHE A 311 13.35 -1.24 11.09
C PHE A 311 13.35 -1.18 12.62
N ILE A 312 14.48 -0.76 13.19
CA ILE A 312 14.65 -0.70 14.64
C ILE A 312 14.93 0.75 15.04
N GLN A 313 13.86 1.47 15.38
CA GLN A 313 13.89 2.86 15.80
C GLN A 313 14.25 2.94 17.30
N LYS A 314 14.89 4.03 17.73
CA LYS A 314 15.41 4.15 19.12
C LYS A 314 14.35 4.58 20.13
N SER A 315 13.24 5.17 19.70
CA SER A 315 12.17 5.63 20.58
C SER A 315 10.83 5.75 19.85
N ALA A 316 9.75 5.96 20.62
CA ALA A 316 8.40 6.16 20.08
C ALA A 316 8.27 7.43 19.23
N GLU A 317 8.97 8.51 19.58
CA GLU A 317 9.01 9.76 18.80
C GLU A 317 9.72 9.61 17.44
N GLN A 318 10.49 8.53 17.31
CA GLN A 318 11.15 8.12 16.08
C GLN A 318 10.41 6.95 15.41
N GLY A 319 9.22 6.60 15.88
CA GLY A 319 8.45 5.48 15.34
C GLY A 319 8.09 5.66 13.87
N ASN A 320 7.96 4.54 13.18
CA ASN A 320 7.44 4.50 11.82
C ASN A 320 5.93 4.29 11.83
N LYS A 321 5.27 4.59 10.72
CA LYS A 321 3.83 4.41 10.57
C LYS A 321 3.40 3.96 9.18
N ASN A 322 2.29 3.23 9.12
CA ASN A 322 1.60 2.83 7.90
C ASN A 322 2.46 1.96 6.97
N PHE A 323 2.93 0.82 7.50
CA PHE A 323 3.77 -0.11 6.74
C PHE A 323 2.93 -1.27 6.19
N SER A 324 3.21 -1.63 4.93
CA SER A 324 2.54 -2.73 4.22
C SER A 324 3.56 -3.69 3.61
N PHE A 325 3.49 -4.96 3.98
CA PHE A 325 4.25 -6.05 3.38
C PHE A 325 3.28 -6.96 2.64
N LEU A 326 3.30 -6.94 1.30
CA LEU A 326 2.26 -7.54 0.47
C LEU A 326 2.85 -8.59 -0.49
N TYR A 327 2.34 -9.82 -0.46
CA TYR A 327 2.69 -10.85 -1.46
C TYR A 327 4.19 -11.09 -1.64
N ASN A 328 5.00 -10.98 -0.58
CA ASN A 328 6.42 -11.28 -0.64
C ASN A 328 6.70 -12.76 -0.36
N TYR A 329 7.84 -13.25 -0.83
CA TYR A 329 8.38 -14.55 -0.44
C TYR A 329 9.71 -14.37 0.28
N ILE A 330 9.73 -14.59 1.59
CA ILE A 330 10.92 -14.48 2.44
C ILE A 330 11.32 -15.87 2.89
N MET A 331 12.50 -16.34 2.48
CA MET A 331 12.92 -17.70 2.75
C MET A 331 14.36 -17.83 3.20
N ASN A 332 14.61 -18.93 3.92
CA ASN A 332 15.94 -19.41 4.26
C ASN A 332 16.77 -18.43 5.10
N THR A 333 16.14 -17.59 5.93
CA THR A 333 16.84 -16.67 6.84
C THR A 333 17.56 -17.40 7.98
N ARG A 334 17.35 -18.73 8.11
CA ARG A 334 18.01 -19.61 9.08
C ARG A 334 17.80 -19.12 10.52
N ASP A 335 18.83 -18.58 11.21
CA ASP A 335 18.70 -18.09 12.61
C ASP A 335 18.13 -16.67 12.70
N ASP A 336 18.11 -15.94 11.59
CA ASP A 336 17.59 -14.58 11.50
C ASP A 336 16.07 -14.53 11.33
N ARG A 337 15.49 -13.39 11.66
CA ARG A 337 14.04 -13.14 11.54
C ARG A 337 13.68 -12.84 10.09
N GLY A 338 12.41 -12.96 9.74
CA GLY A 338 11.89 -12.50 8.44
C GLY A 338 11.75 -10.98 8.42
N ILE A 339 10.78 -10.48 9.20
CA ILE A 339 10.46 -9.06 9.34
C ILE A 339 10.65 -8.67 10.81
N ARG A 340 11.49 -7.67 11.06
CA ARG A 340 11.81 -7.22 12.43
C ARG A 340 11.63 -5.71 12.57
N LEU A 341 10.73 -5.33 13.47
CA LEU A 341 10.26 -3.95 13.64
C LEU A 341 10.25 -3.54 15.14
N SER A 342 10.55 -2.27 15.43
CA SER A 342 10.23 -1.61 16.70
C SER A 342 9.55 -0.26 16.46
N TYR A 343 8.73 0.18 17.42
CA TYR A 343 8.01 1.47 17.38
C TYR A 343 7.30 1.69 16.04
N ILE A 344 6.38 0.78 15.71
CA ILE A 344 5.60 0.84 14.47
C ILE A 344 4.14 1.10 14.82
N GLU A 345 3.51 2.04 14.12
CA GLU A 345 2.05 2.27 14.16
C GLU A 345 1.42 1.80 12.84
N ASN A 346 0.35 1.02 12.90
CA ASN A 346 -0.38 0.51 11.73
C ASN A 346 0.49 -0.35 10.80
N LEU A 347 0.46 -1.66 11.03
CA LEU A 347 1.18 -2.66 10.24
C LEU A 347 0.20 -3.59 9.50
N THR A 348 0.38 -3.72 8.19
CA THR A 348 -0.36 -4.64 7.33
C THR A 348 0.59 -5.66 6.70
N VAL A 349 0.30 -6.96 6.86
CA VAL A 349 1.08 -8.07 6.30
C VAL A 349 0.11 -9.03 5.61
N VAL A 350 0.06 -9.02 4.28
CA VAL A 350 -0.97 -9.73 3.51
C VAL A 350 -0.37 -10.58 2.39
N GLY A 351 -0.81 -11.83 2.27
CA GLY A 351 -0.50 -12.67 1.11
C GLY A 351 0.95 -13.14 1.01
N ASN A 352 1.76 -12.95 2.06
CA ASN A 352 3.18 -13.30 2.04
C ASN A 352 3.39 -14.78 2.35
N LYS A 353 4.48 -15.33 1.84
CA LYS A 353 5.02 -16.61 2.31
C LYS A 353 6.33 -16.37 3.05
N LEU A 354 6.42 -16.88 4.27
CA LEU A 354 7.63 -16.87 5.08
C LEU A 354 8.01 -18.32 5.40
N GLU A 355 9.17 -18.76 4.91
CA GLU A 355 9.58 -20.17 4.97
C GLU A 355 10.99 -20.34 5.54
N ASN A 356 11.17 -21.29 6.47
CA ASN A 356 12.48 -21.60 7.07
C ASN A 356 13.15 -20.37 7.73
N VAL A 357 12.36 -19.61 8.49
CA VAL A 357 12.79 -18.40 9.21
C VAL A 357 12.70 -18.59 10.73
N ASN A 358 13.39 -17.75 11.52
CA ASN A 358 13.38 -17.89 12.98
C ASN A 358 12.09 -17.40 13.64
N ASP A 359 11.96 -16.08 13.85
CA ASP A 359 10.64 -15.45 13.99
C ASP A 359 10.25 -14.87 12.63
N ALA A 360 9.04 -15.13 12.16
CA ALA A 360 8.61 -14.64 10.85
C ALA A 360 8.32 -13.14 10.89
N ILE A 361 7.51 -12.71 11.86
CA ILE A 361 7.21 -11.30 12.16
C ILE A 361 7.55 -11.05 13.64
N ARG A 362 8.50 -10.16 13.88
CA ARG A 362 8.94 -9.77 15.23
C ARG A 362 8.71 -8.28 15.45
N LEU A 363 7.82 -7.97 16.40
CA LEU A 363 7.45 -6.62 16.82
C LEU A 363 7.90 -6.41 18.27
N ARG A 364 9.21 -6.40 18.48
CA ARG A 364 9.82 -6.28 19.81
C ARG A 364 11.33 -6.04 19.70
N ASP A 365 11.72 -4.77 19.74
CA ASP A 365 13.12 -4.32 19.90
C ASP A 365 13.20 -2.92 20.50
N GLU A 366 14.30 -2.57 21.17
CA GLU A 366 14.51 -1.25 21.83
C GLU A 366 13.40 -0.86 22.84
N ASN A 367 12.64 -1.82 23.37
CA ASN A 367 11.41 -1.63 24.16
C ASN A 367 10.23 -1.04 23.37
N GLY A 368 10.32 -1.02 22.03
CA GLY A 368 9.25 -0.64 21.13
C GLY A 368 8.46 -1.84 20.61
N GLY A 369 7.14 -1.74 20.71
CA GLY A 369 6.17 -2.68 20.16
C GLY A 369 5.43 -2.11 18.95
N ILE A 370 4.19 -2.58 18.78
CA ILE A 370 3.22 -2.16 17.76
C ILE A 370 2.14 -1.29 18.42
N THR A 371 1.72 -0.23 17.74
CA THR A 371 0.57 0.59 18.12
C THR A 371 -0.45 0.71 16.97
N GLY A 372 -1.64 1.21 17.28
CA GLY A 372 -2.70 1.36 16.28
C GLY A 372 -3.23 -0.01 15.80
N LYS A 373 -3.01 -0.37 14.55
CA LYS A 373 -3.53 -1.62 13.96
C LYS A 373 -2.44 -2.65 13.62
N LEU A 374 -2.73 -3.93 13.86
CA LEU A 374 -1.97 -5.07 13.35
C LEU A 374 -2.86 -5.96 12.49
N ILE A 375 -2.65 -5.95 11.18
CA ILE A 375 -3.42 -6.73 10.21
C ILE A 375 -2.50 -7.77 9.57
N VAL A 376 -2.80 -9.06 9.76
CA VAL A 376 -2.03 -10.19 9.21
C VAL A 376 -2.98 -11.15 8.51
N LYS A 377 -3.03 -11.11 7.17
CA LYS A 377 -4.02 -11.87 6.39
C LYS A 377 -3.44 -12.74 5.29
N ASP A 378 -4.03 -13.90 5.08
CA ASP A 378 -3.78 -14.75 3.91
C ASP A 378 -2.28 -15.09 3.70
N ASN A 379 -1.50 -15.15 4.78
CA ASN A 379 -0.08 -15.49 4.73
C ASN A 379 0.15 -16.99 4.94
N GLU A 380 1.26 -17.49 4.39
CA GLU A 380 1.78 -18.83 4.64
C GLU A 380 3.04 -18.75 5.50
N PHE A 381 2.97 -19.29 6.72
CA PHE A 381 4.09 -19.41 7.64
C PHE A 381 4.53 -20.88 7.73
N VAL A 382 5.63 -21.21 7.08
CA VAL A 382 6.07 -22.61 6.90
C VAL A 382 7.43 -22.84 7.56
N ASN A 383 7.54 -23.89 8.37
CA ASN A 383 8.79 -24.28 9.04
C ASN A 383 9.43 -23.13 9.84
N ILE A 384 8.62 -22.46 10.65
CA ILE A 384 9.06 -21.36 11.50
C ILE A 384 9.73 -21.92 12.75
N ARG A 385 10.98 -21.53 13.00
CA ARG A 385 11.78 -22.14 14.07
C ARG A 385 11.34 -21.71 15.47
N GLN A 386 10.87 -20.46 15.60
CA GLN A 386 10.38 -19.89 16.85
C GLN A 386 8.91 -19.48 16.78
N TYR A 387 8.57 -18.23 16.47
CA TYR A 387 7.19 -17.73 16.37
C TYR A 387 6.88 -17.22 14.96
N ALA A 388 5.70 -17.54 14.42
CA ALA A 388 5.25 -16.90 13.18
C ALA A 388 4.97 -15.40 13.43
N ILE A 389 4.23 -15.11 14.51
CA ILE A 389 3.94 -13.73 14.92
C ILE A 389 4.34 -13.59 16.39
N PHE A 390 5.24 -12.64 16.65
CA PHE A 390 5.70 -12.35 17.99
C PHE A 390 5.67 -10.85 18.28
N THR A 391 4.87 -10.47 19.27
CA THR A 391 4.87 -9.11 19.83
C THR A 391 5.23 -9.18 21.30
N GLN A 392 5.94 -8.16 21.77
CA GLN A 392 6.24 -7.99 23.19
C GLN A 392 6.65 -6.54 23.45
N ASP A 393 6.43 -6.09 24.69
CA ASP A 393 6.76 -4.76 25.21
C ASP A 393 5.79 -3.66 24.69
N ASN A 394 4.78 -3.35 25.53
CA ASN A 394 3.79 -2.27 25.38
C ASN A 394 3.13 -2.19 24.00
N ALA A 395 2.49 -3.28 23.56
CA ALA A 395 1.65 -3.23 22.37
C ALA A 395 0.36 -2.44 22.68
N GLU A 396 0.27 -1.21 22.18
CA GLU A 396 -0.87 -0.28 22.36
C GLU A 396 -1.72 -0.22 21.09
N VAL A 397 -2.46 -1.29 20.85
CA VAL A 397 -3.26 -1.48 19.64
C VAL A 397 -4.74 -1.24 19.91
N THR A 398 -5.44 -0.72 18.90
CA THR A 398 -6.91 -0.66 18.87
C THR A 398 -7.50 -1.85 18.11
N GLU A 399 -6.71 -2.47 17.23
CA GLU A 399 -7.17 -3.58 16.39
C GLU A 399 -6.04 -4.59 16.11
N ILE A 400 -6.31 -5.87 16.35
CA ILE A 400 -5.52 -6.99 15.83
C ILE A 400 -6.45 -7.86 14.99
N GLU A 401 -6.11 -8.07 13.73
CA GLU A 401 -6.83 -8.97 12.84
C GLU A 401 -5.84 -9.97 12.23
N ILE A 402 -5.96 -11.24 12.59
CA ILE A 402 -5.13 -12.33 12.08
C ILE A 402 -6.05 -13.35 11.41
N THR A 403 -6.17 -13.30 10.08
CA THR A 403 -7.18 -14.11 9.37
C THR A 403 -6.71 -14.79 8.10
N GLY A 404 -7.23 -15.99 7.82
CA GLY A 404 -6.95 -16.68 6.55
C GLY A 404 -5.52 -17.20 6.42
N ASN A 405 -4.72 -17.20 7.50
CA ASN A 405 -3.32 -17.60 7.45
C ASN A 405 -3.16 -19.12 7.60
N LEU A 406 -2.13 -19.66 6.97
CA LEU A 406 -1.63 -21.01 7.21
C LEU A 406 -0.41 -20.94 8.13
N PHE A 407 -0.45 -21.65 9.25
CA PHE A 407 0.68 -21.90 10.13
C PHE A 407 1.03 -23.38 10.05
N ASP A 408 2.10 -23.74 9.33
CA ASP A 408 2.53 -25.12 9.19
C ASP A 408 3.97 -25.32 9.68
N GLY A 409 4.11 -26.06 10.78
CA GLY A 409 5.41 -26.33 11.37
C GLY A 409 6.00 -25.11 12.06
N THR A 410 5.36 -24.61 13.11
CA THR A 410 5.89 -23.50 13.94
C THR A 410 6.50 -24.00 15.24
N GLY A 411 7.47 -23.26 15.80
CA GLY A 411 8.19 -23.64 17.01
C GLY A 411 9.07 -24.89 16.87
N GLN A 412 9.61 -25.16 15.68
CA GLN A 412 10.30 -26.41 15.38
C GLN A 412 11.64 -26.57 16.11
N VAL A 413 12.29 -25.48 16.51
CA VAL A 413 13.63 -25.51 17.14
C VAL A 413 13.59 -25.02 18.59
N TYR A 414 12.82 -23.97 18.85
CA TYR A 414 12.65 -23.43 20.19
C TYR A 414 11.28 -23.88 20.74
N THR A 415 11.17 -24.10 22.04
CA THR A 415 9.87 -24.42 22.68
C THR A 415 8.96 -23.20 22.65
N SER A 416 8.32 -22.98 21.50
CA SER A 416 7.51 -21.80 21.15
C SER A 416 6.31 -22.19 20.27
N GLY A 417 5.60 -21.20 19.74
CA GLY A 417 4.26 -21.37 19.16
C GLY A 417 4.05 -20.68 17.82
N ALA A 418 2.82 -20.65 17.31
CA ALA A 418 2.51 -19.94 16.08
C ALA A 418 2.34 -18.43 16.35
N ILE A 419 1.38 -18.06 17.18
CA ILE A 419 1.06 -16.67 17.52
C ILE A 419 1.36 -16.43 19.00
N SER A 420 2.13 -15.38 19.28
CA SER A 420 2.42 -14.94 20.65
C SER A 420 2.34 -13.41 20.74
N ILE A 421 1.18 -12.91 21.13
CA ILE A 421 0.95 -11.51 21.48
C ILE A 421 1.21 -11.35 22.97
N ARG A 422 2.30 -10.67 23.36
CA ARG A 422 2.67 -10.53 24.78
C ARG A 422 2.57 -9.11 25.26
N LYS A 423 2.09 -8.97 26.52
CA LYS A 423 1.93 -7.67 27.19
C LYS A 423 1.09 -6.73 26.32
N LEU A 424 -0.08 -7.20 25.89
CA LEU A 424 -1.06 -6.34 25.25
C LEU A 424 -1.47 -5.27 26.27
N SER A 425 -1.15 -4.03 25.97
CA SER A 425 -1.44 -2.89 26.85
C SER A 425 -2.92 -2.56 26.76
N ILE A 426 -3.58 -2.49 27.92
CA ILE A 426 -4.99 -2.15 27.99
C ILE A 426 -5.09 -0.66 28.30
N GLY A 427 -5.53 0.11 27.30
CA GLY A 427 -5.80 1.54 27.42
C GLY A 427 -7.29 1.82 27.61
N ASN A 428 -7.65 3.11 27.54
CA ASN A 428 -9.05 3.53 27.61
C ASN A 428 -9.82 3.29 26.30
N ASP A 429 -9.10 3.18 25.19
CA ASP A 429 -9.70 2.98 23.87
C ASP A 429 -10.15 1.52 23.69
N PRO A 430 -11.26 1.27 22.97
CA PRO A 430 -11.70 -0.08 22.65
C PRO A 430 -10.62 -0.86 21.90
N ILE A 431 -10.34 -2.09 22.36
CA ILE A 431 -9.41 -3.03 21.71
C ILE A 431 -10.20 -4.19 21.13
N THR A 432 -10.06 -4.42 19.83
CA THR A 432 -10.63 -5.60 19.16
C THR A 432 -9.53 -6.53 18.67
N VAL A 433 -9.57 -7.79 19.07
CA VAL A 433 -8.68 -8.85 18.59
C VAL A 433 -9.51 -9.94 17.94
N VAL A 434 -9.29 -10.17 16.64
CA VAL A 434 -9.96 -11.23 15.88
C VAL A 434 -8.89 -12.15 15.30
N ILE A 435 -8.95 -13.43 15.67
CA ILE A 435 -8.13 -14.49 15.07
C ILE A 435 -9.08 -15.47 14.41
N ALA A 436 -9.20 -15.41 13.08
CA ALA A 436 -10.27 -16.11 12.38
C ALA A 436 -9.85 -16.83 11.10
N ASN A 437 -10.49 -17.96 10.81
CA ASN A 437 -10.31 -18.69 9.54
C ASN A 437 -8.84 -19.05 9.24
N ASN A 438 -8.02 -19.27 10.27
CA ASN A 438 -6.64 -19.72 10.11
C ASN A 438 -6.56 -21.25 10.21
N ILE A 439 -5.51 -21.82 9.62
CA ILE A 439 -5.19 -23.24 9.70
C ILE A 439 -3.88 -23.41 10.47
N PHE A 440 -3.93 -24.12 11.60
CA PHE A 440 -2.77 -24.45 12.42
C PHE A 440 -2.41 -25.92 12.23
N LYS A 441 -1.18 -26.19 11.80
CA LYS A 441 -0.62 -27.52 11.56
C LYS A 441 0.75 -27.62 12.19
N ASN A 442 1.02 -28.74 12.85
CA ASN A 442 2.35 -29.09 13.36
C ASN A 442 3.00 -28.03 14.28
N THR A 443 2.22 -27.22 15.01
CA THR A 443 2.75 -26.30 16.01
C THR A 443 3.29 -27.05 17.22
N LYS A 444 4.48 -26.67 17.68
CA LYS A 444 5.19 -27.44 18.71
C LYS A 444 4.63 -27.32 20.12
N THR A 445 4.24 -26.11 20.57
CA THR A 445 3.81 -25.91 21.96
C THR A 445 2.48 -25.19 22.11
N THR A 446 2.32 -24.02 21.46
CA THR A 446 1.12 -23.20 21.61
C THR A 446 0.69 -22.64 20.27
N ASP A 447 -0.56 -22.84 19.87
CA ASP A 447 -1.09 -22.24 18.63
C ASP A 447 -1.30 -20.74 18.81
N ILE A 448 -2.05 -20.35 19.83
CA ILE A 448 -2.40 -18.97 20.09
C ILE A 448 -2.08 -18.59 21.53
N GLU A 449 -1.24 -17.58 21.72
CA GLU A 449 -1.02 -16.91 23.00
C GLU A 449 -1.38 -15.43 22.86
N VAL A 450 -2.33 -14.97 23.67
CA VAL A 450 -2.66 -13.54 23.83
C VAL A 450 -2.59 -13.19 25.31
N VAL A 451 -1.48 -12.56 25.72
CA VAL A 451 -1.21 -12.22 27.12
C VAL A 451 -1.67 -10.81 27.42
N HIS A 452 -2.64 -10.68 28.33
CA HIS A 452 -3.18 -9.42 28.81
C HIS A 452 -3.58 -9.52 30.30
N ASP A 453 -3.61 -8.36 30.96
CA ASP A 453 -3.98 -8.23 32.38
C ASP A 453 -5.32 -7.50 32.59
N ALA A 454 -6.16 -7.46 31.55
CA ALA A 454 -7.44 -6.75 31.55
C ALA A 454 -8.36 -7.09 32.74
N GLU A 455 -9.00 -6.07 33.31
CA GLU A 455 -10.02 -6.13 34.36
C GLU A 455 -11.44 -6.22 33.78
N GLU A 456 -12.45 -6.35 34.66
CA GLU A 456 -13.85 -6.53 34.26
C GLU A 456 -14.39 -5.37 33.43
N ASP A 457 -14.07 -4.13 33.81
CA ASP A 457 -14.54 -2.90 33.16
C ASP A 457 -13.74 -2.54 31.88
N ASP A 458 -12.66 -3.26 31.58
CA ASP A 458 -11.81 -2.95 30.43
C ASP A 458 -12.48 -3.27 29.09
N ASN A 459 -12.32 -2.36 28.14
CA ASN A 459 -12.95 -2.41 26.82
C ASN A 459 -12.12 -3.19 25.80
N ILE A 460 -11.86 -4.47 26.10
CA ILE A 460 -11.19 -5.40 25.19
C ILE A 460 -12.11 -6.55 24.83
N THR A 461 -12.16 -6.88 23.53
CA THR A 461 -12.83 -8.07 23.02
C THR A 461 -11.83 -8.91 22.23
N ILE A 462 -11.72 -10.19 22.59
CA ILE A 462 -10.89 -11.16 21.86
C ILE A 462 -11.79 -12.27 21.34
N THR A 463 -11.85 -12.46 20.03
CA THR A 463 -12.67 -13.49 19.38
C THR A 463 -11.80 -14.44 18.57
N ILE A 464 -11.93 -15.74 18.85
CA ILE A 464 -11.32 -16.82 18.10
C ILE A 464 -12.44 -17.57 17.35
N LYS A 465 -12.43 -17.56 16.01
CA LYS A 465 -13.56 -18.08 15.20
C LYS A 465 -13.17 -18.75 13.89
N GLY A 466 -13.85 -19.83 13.52
CA GLY A 466 -13.68 -20.51 12.24
C GLY A 466 -12.28 -21.07 11.97
N ASN A 467 -11.42 -21.21 12.98
CA ASN A 467 -10.07 -21.72 12.79
C ASN A 467 -10.06 -23.26 12.77
N GLU A 468 -9.10 -23.84 12.07
CA GLU A 468 -8.83 -25.28 12.08
C GLU A 468 -7.51 -25.60 12.79
N PHE A 469 -7.56 -26.46 13.80
CA PHE A 469 -6.39 -26.89 14.58
C PHE A 469 -6.12 -28.38 14.33
N HIS A 470 -5.08 -28.66 13.55
CA HIS A 470 -4.59 -30.00 13.23
C HIS A 470 -3.36 -30.36 14.10
N THR A 471 -3.31 -29.81 15.30
CA THR A 471 -2.22 -29.94 16.25
C THR A 471 -2.64 -30.90 17.36
N VAL A 472 -1.81 -31.91 17.64
CA VAL A 472 -2.19 -33.01 18.56
C VAL A 472 -1.92 -32.65 20.02
N ASP A 473 -0.69 -32.22 20.32
CA ASP A 473 -0.23 -32.01 21.70
C ASP A 473 -0.07 -30.52 22.09
N SER A 474 -0.44 -29.59 21.21
CA SER A 474 -0.32 -28.16 21.49
C SER A 474 -1.39 -27.70 22.49
N THR A 475 -1.04 -26.69 23.28
CA THR A 475 -2.04 -25.79 23.87
C THR A 475 -2.61 -24.94 22.74
N ILE A 476 -3.89 -25.08 22.44
CA ILE A 476 -4.57 -24.33 21.38
C ILE A 476 -4.59 -22.85 21.74
N TYR A 477 -4.98 -22.55 22.98
CA TYR A 477 -5.03 -21.17 23.43
C TYR A 477 -4.67 -21.02 24.90
N THR A 478 -3.97 -19.93 25.19
CA THR A 478 -3.75 -19.49 26.56
C THR A 478 -3.63 -17.96 26.63
N ASN A 479 -4.24 -17.39 27.66
CA ASN A 479 -3.75 -16.17 28.28
C ASN A 479 -2.97 -16.57 29.55
N ARG A 480 -1.70 -16.17 29.67
CA ARG A 480 -0.88 -16.42 30.87
C ARG A 480 -0.75 -15.19 31.79
N GLY A 481 -1.47 -14.12 31.48
CA GLY A 481 -1.61 -12.93 32.33
C GLY A 481 -2.54 -13.19 33.51
N THR A 482 -2.77 -12.14 34.29
CA THR A 482 -3.64 -12.16 35.47
C THR A 482 -5.04 -11.58 35.21
N GLY A 483 -5.33 -11.20 33.96
CA GLY A 483 -6.60 -10.58 33.58
C GLY A 483 -7.79 -11.53 33.69
N VAL A 484 -8.99 -10.94 33.72
CA VAL A 484 -10.25 -11.69 33.63
C VAL A 484 -10.39 -12.30 32.22
N VAL A 485 -11.22 -13.34 32.12
CA VAL A 485 -11.48 -14.01 30.84
C VAL A 485 -12.23 -13.07 29.90
N LYS A 486 -11.57 -12.62 28.84
CA LYS A 486 -12.12 -11.72 27.78
C LYS A 486 -12.12 -12.37 26.39
N THR A 487 -11.69 -13.63 26.31
CA THR A 487 -11.58 -14.36 25.05
C THR A 487 -12.75 -15.30 24.86
N THR A 488 -13.47 -15.11 23.75
CA THR A 488 -14.57 -15.97 23.32
C THR A 488 -14.10 -16.85 22.16
N PHE A 489 -14.23 -18.15 22.36
CA PHE A 489 -14.19 -19.15 21.30
C PHE A 489 -15.60 -19.39 20.78
N THR A 490 -15.77 -19.28 19.48
CA THR A 490 -17.05 -19.58 18.82
C THR A 490 -17.11 -21.05 18.40
N LEU A 491 -18.33 -21.58 18.23
CA LEU A 491 -18.57 -23.00 17.95
C LEU A 491 -18.12 -23.48 16.56
N ASP A 492 -17.79 -22.56 15.66
CA ASP A 492 -17.34 -22.88 14.30
C ASP A 492 -15.83 -23.18 14.20
N ASN A 493 -15.07 -23.10 15.30
CA ASN A 493 -13.69 -23.60 15.36
C ASN A 493 -13.66 -25.13 15.36
N LYS A 494 -12.72 -25.72 14.64
CA LYS A 494 -12.56 -27.17 14.52
C LYS A 494 -11.19 -27.61 15.02
N VAL A 495 -11.17 -28.68 15.81
CA VAL A 495 -9.94 -29.28 16.34
C VAL A 495 -9.91 -30.74 15.91
N PHE A 496 -8.76 -31.22 15.44
CA PHE A 496 -8.60 -32.58 14.93
C PHE A 496 -7.58 -33.35 15.78
N ASP A 497 -7.81 -34.65 15.96
CA ASP A 497 -6.85 -35.59 16.55
C ASP A 497 -5.77 -36.03 15.53
N ALA A 498 -4.88 -36.92 15.95
CA ALA A 498 -3.79 -37.43 15.10
C ALA A 498 -4.29 -38.27 13.91
N GLU A 499 -5.49 -38.85 14.03
CA GLU A 499 -6.15 -39.65 13.01
C GLU A 499 -7.02 -38.80 12.06
N GLY A 500 -7.18 -37.50 12.34
CA GLY A 500 -7.97 -36.56 11.56
C GLY A 500 -9.46 -36.54 11.92
N ASN A 501 -9.86 -37.10 13.07
CA ASN A 501 -11.23 -36.98 13.57
C ASN A 501 -11.40 -35.67 14.32
N GLU A 502 -12.57 -35.04 14.17
CA GLU A 502 -12.92 -33.82 14.88
C GLU A 502 -13.16 -34.11 16.38
N ILE A 503 -12.59 -33.27 17.24
CA ILE A 503 -12.72 -33.32 18.69
C ILE A 503 -13.78 -32.31 19.12
N ASP A 504 -14.67 -32.72 20.03
CA ASP A 504 -15.63 -31.82 20.67
C ASP A 504 -14.90 -30.71 21.44
N LEU A 505 -15.11 -29.48 21.00
CA LEU A 505 -14.46 -28.27 21.50
C LEU A 505 -14.69 -28.08 23.01
N ALA A 506 -15.86 -28.45 23.54
CA ALA A 506 -16.19 -28.29 24.96
C ALA A 506 -15.24 -29.10 25.86
N THR A 507 -14.80 -30.28 25.39
CA THR A 507 -13.88 -31.16 26.14
C THR A 507 -12.49 -30.56 26.32
N LEU A 508 -12.14 -29.52 25.55
CA LEU A 508 -10.81 -28.92 25.54
C LEU A 508 -10.62 -27.81 26.59
N PHE A 509 -11.71 -27.36 27.23
CA PHE A 509 -11.72 -26.36 28.30
C PHE A 509 -11.56 -26.97 29.69
N GLU A 510 -11.81 -28.26 29.84
CA GLU A 510 -11.90 -28.95 31.13
C GLU A 510 -10.77 -29.97 31.33
N GLY A 511 -10.61 -30.46 32.57
CA GLY A 511 -9.65 -31.51 32.94
C GLY A 511 -8.36 -31.01 33.62
N GLU A 512 -7.43 -31.93 33.90
CA GLU A 512 -6.16 -31.62 34.58
C GLU A 512 -5.15 -30.87 33.69
N ALA A 513 -5.31 -30.96 32.37
CA ALA A 513 -4.47 -30.31 31.37
C ALA A 513 -5.29 -29.80 30.17
N PRO A 514 -6.17 -28.80 30.38
CA PRO A 514 -6.99 -28.25 29.30
C PRO A 514 -6.12 -27.68 28.19
N ARG A 515 -6.55 -27.83 26.93
CA ARG A 515 -5.84 -27.32 25.75
C ARG A 515 -6.26 -25.89 25.41
N ILE A 516 -7.41 -25.44 25.90
CA ILE A 516 -7.89 -24.07 25.83
C ILE A 516 -8.00 -23.52 27.26
N LYS A 517 -7.26 -22.45 27.55
CA LYS A 517 -7.10 -21.90 28.91
C LYS A 517 -7.49 -20.44 28.96
N ASN A 518 -8.18 -20.02 30.02
CA ASN A 518 -8.56 -18.63 30.26
C ASN A 518 -9.35 -18.01 29.10
N ALA A 519 -10.28 -18.80 28.55
CA ALA A 519 -11.24 -18.40 27.53
C ALA A 519 -12.62 -19.00 27.89
N SER A 520 -13.68 -18.42 27.34
CA SER A 520 -15.03 -18.99 27.37
C SER A 520 -15.40 -19.55 26.00
N LEU A 521 -16.23 -20.59 26.00
CA LEU A 521 -16.92 -21.06 24.82
C LEU A 521 -18.22 -20.27 24.66
N GLU A 522 -18.53 -19.84 23.44
CA GLU A 522 -19.83 -19.23 23.10
C GLU A 522 -20.95 -20.22 23.41
N GLU A 523 -21.90 -19.82 24.24
CA GLU A 523 -23.10 -20.60 24.54
C GLU A 523 -24.10 -20.48 23.38
N GLU A 524 -24.77 -21.58 23.02
CA GLU A 524 -25.80 -21.63 21.95
C GLU A 524 -27.00 -20.70 22.18
#